data_AF-A0A3D5I158-F1
#
_entry.id   AF-A0A3D5I158-F1
#
_cell.length_a   1.000
_cell.length_b   1.000
_cell.length_c   1.000
_cell.angle_alpha   90.00
_cell.angle_beta   90.00
_cell.angle_gamma   90.00
#
_symmetry.space_group_name_H-M   'P 1'
#
loop_
_entity.id
_entity.type
_entity.pdbx_description
1 polymer ?
#
loop_
_entity_poly.entity_id
_entity_poly.type
_entity_poly.pdbx_seq_one_letter_code
_entity_poly.pdbx_strand_id
1 'polypeptide(L)'
;MLVVACISSHGFGHGARVAAVLQALAARQPACRFVLSTALPAAFLRRTFVGLNYEHRSCQWDVGVVQADALGSDPEATVQALERLEQQLPQQIEAEARWLEHWRQAHEPVVIVADVPPAAARLAERLGWPLLWHGNFGWDSIYADLGGPLQEWAQSSLADYRRGQTLLRCPFALPMPWDVPVQPLGLGASEPRFQPECIAERLNWRGLRQRSALLCFGGLGLPLEPALLQSWPDWQFLVVNEALAQAANATWLAEDLRPVDVMPLCSVVITKPGYST
;
A
#
# COMPACT_ATOMS: atom_id res chain seq x y z
N MET A 1 4.97 -21.52 6.86
CA MET A 1 5.26 -20.42 7.80
C MET A 1 4.15 -19.40 7.64
N LEU A 2 3.81 -18.73 8.74
CA LEU A 2 2.82 -17.66 8.75
C LEU A 2 3.52 -16.32 8.55
N VAL A 3 3.04 -15.53 7.60
CA VAL A 3 3.46 -14.14 7.40
C VAL A 3 2.27 -13.24 7.73
N VAL A 4 2.44 -12.41 8.76
CA VAL A 4 1.45 -11.40 9.15
C VAL A 4 1.91 -10.07 8.59
N ALA A 5 1.22 -9.55 7.58
CA ALA A 5 1.52 -8.27 6.96
C ALA A 5 0.72 -7.16 7.64
N CYS A 6 1.37 -6.35 8.47
CA CYS A 6 0.78 -5.13 9.03
C CYS A 6 0.99 -3.99 8.03
N ILE A 7 -0.05 -3.63 7.28
CA ILE A 7 0.07 -2.69 6.15
C ILE A 7 -0.51 -1.34 6.53
N SER A 8 0.28 -0.27 6.40
CA SER A 8 -0.23 1.09 6.53
C SER A 8 -1.44 1.31 5.61
N SER A 9 -2.50 1.89 6.16
CA SER A 9 -3.70 2.23 5.39
C SER A 9 -3.66 3.65 4.83
N HIS A 10 -2.56 4.38 5.00
CA HIS A 10 -2.41 5.75 4.52
C HIS A 10 -2.65 5.89 3.00
N GLY A 11 -2.27 4.88 2.20
CA GLY A 11 -2.53 4.91 0.77
C GLY A 11 -2.33 3.57 0.07
N PHE A 12 -2.95 3.42 -1.10
CA PHE A 12 -2.91 2.17 -1.88
C PHE A 12 -1.51 1.74 -2.32
N GLY A 13 -0.55 2.66 -2.39
CA GLY A 13 0.85 2.34 -2.67
C GLY A 13 1.44 1.37 -1.64
N HIS A 14 1.12 1.55 -0.35
CA HIS A 14 1.55 0.67 0.74
C HIS A 14 1.10 -0.78 0.49
N GLY A 15 -0.18 -0.98 0.17
CA GLY A 15 -0.70 -2.28 -0.20
C GLY A 15 -0.08 -2.85 -1.48
N ALA A 16 0.14 -2.02 -2.51
CA ALA A 16 0.71 -2.46 -3.78
C ALA A 16 2.16 -2.95 -3.65
N ARG A 17 3.02 -2.24 -2.90
CA ARG A 17 4.40 -2.68 -2.67
C ARG A 17 4.47 -3.96 -1.83
N VAL A 18 3.60 -4.11 -0.83
CA VAL A 18 3.53 -5.35 -0.04
C VAL A 18 3.02 -6.52 -0.89
N ALA A 19 2.04 -6.29 -1.77
CA ALA A 19 1.55 -7.32 -2.68
C ALA A 19 2.66 -7.88 -3.57
N ALA A 20 3.52 -7.02 -4.11
CA ALA A 20 4.67 -7.46 -4.92
C ALA A 20 5.61 -8.39 -4.12
N VAL A 21 5.90 -8.07 -2.86
CA VAL A 21 6.74 -8.89 -1.99
C VAL A 21 6.08 -10.22 -1.65
N LEU A 22 4.80 -10.21 -1.23
CA LEU A 22 4.11 -11.44 -0.83
C LEU A 22 3.86 -12.37 -2.02
N GLN A 23 3.58 -11.84 -3.21
CA GLN A 23 3.45 -12.62 -4.45
C GLN A 23 4.78 -13.30 -4.83
N ALA A 24 5.89 -12.56 -4.77
CA ALA A 24 7.21 -13.13 -5.01
C ALA A 24 7.56 -14.21 -3.97
N LEU A 25 7.19 -14.00 -2.70
CA LEU A 25 7.38 -15.00 -1.65
C LEU A 25 6.52 -16.25 -1.90
N ALA A 26 5.24 -16.10 -2.21
CA ALA A 26 4.33 -17.21 -2.48
C ALA A 26 4.79 -18.05 -3.68
N ALA A 27 5.31 -17.42 -4.74
CA ALA A 27 5.86 -18.12 -5.90
C ALA A 27 7.07 -19.00 -5.53
N ARG A 28 7.88 -18.57 -4.56
CA ARG A 28 9.09 -19.30 -4.12
C ARG A 28 8.80 -20.28 -2.98
N GLN A 29 7.78 -20.00 -2.17
CA GLN A 29 7.40 -20.76 -0.99
C GLN A 29 5.86 -20.89 -0.93
N PRO A 30 5.26 -21.77 -1.75
CA PRO A 30 3.80 -21.88 -1.89
C PRO A 30 3.07 -22.31 -0.61
N ALA A 31 3.78 -22.90 0.35
CA ALA A 31 3.24 -23.30 1.65
C ALA A 31 3.14 -22.15 2.66
N CYS A 32 3.54 -20.93 2.31
CA CYS A 32 3.34 -19.76 3.16
C CYS A 32 1.85 -19.45 3.32
N ARG A 33 1.44 -19.15 4.56
CA ARG A 33 0.12 -18.63 4.88
C ARG A 33 0.23 -17.13 5.13
N PHE A 34 -0.74 -16.37 4.67
CA PHE A 34 -0.72 -14.91 4.76
C PHE A 34 -1.90 -14.40 5.60
N VAL A 35 -1.61 -13.43 6.47
CA VAL A 35 -2.63 -12.58 7.11
C VAL A 35 -2.34 -11.15 6.67
N LEU A 36 -3.31 -10.48 6.06
CA LEU A 36 -3.24 -9.06 5.76
C LEU A 36 -3.95 -8.31 6.89
N SER A 37 -3.19 -7.59 7.70
CA SER A 37 -3.72 -6.79 8.81
C SER A 37 -3.63 -5.30 8.46
N THR A 38 -4.76 -4.75 8.01
CA THR A 38 -4.84 -3.39 7.47
C THR A 38 -6.28 -2.90 7.32
N ALA A 39 -6.48 -1.59 7.45
CA ALA A 39 -7.75 -0.91 7.19
C ALA A 39 -7.94 -0.55 5.70
N LEU A 40 -7.04 -0.97 4.80
CA LEU A 40 -7.25 -0.82 3.36
C LEU A 40 -8.56 -1.50 2.91
N PRO A 41 -9.31 -0.91 1.95
CA PRO A 41 -10.59 -1.45 1.52
C PRO A 41 -10.49 -2.88 0.99
N ALA A 42 -11.42 -3.75 1.38
CA ALA A 42 -11.43 -5.15 0.96
C ALA A 42 -11.47 -5.34 -0.58
N ALA A 43 -12.14 -4.44 -1.31
CA ALA A 43 -12.15 -4.45 -2.77
C ALA A 43 -10.75 -4.20 -3.35
N PHE A 44 -10.01 -3.24 -2.79
CA PHE A 44 -8.62 -3.00 -3.16
C PHE A 44 -7.75 -4.23 -2.86
N LEU A 45 -7.90 -4.85 -1.68
CA LEU A 45 -7.10 -6.02 -1.31
C LEU A 45 -7.35 -7.20 -2.26
N ARG A 46 -8.61 -7.53 -2.55
CA ARG A 46 -8.96 -8.62 -3.48
C ARG A 46 -8.36 -8.40 -4.87
N ARG A 47 -8.40 -7.15 -5.35
CA ARG A 47 -7.84 -6.77 -6.65
C ARG A 47 -6.32 -6.86 -6.67
N THR A 48 -5.65 -6.31 -5.65
CA THR A 48 -4.19 -6.14 -5.62
C THR A 48 -3.46 -7.44 -5.25
N PHE A 49 -3.95 -8.18 -4.25
CA PHE A 49 -3.37 -9.43 -3.75
C PHE A 49 -3.95 -10.67 -4.45
N VAL A 50 -4.54 -10.50 -5.63
CA VAL A 50 -5.09 -11.59 -6.44
C VAL A 50 -4.05 -12.71 -6.62
N GLY A 51 -4.52 -13.96 -6.52
CA GLY A 51 -3.66 -15.15 -6.58
C GLY A 51 -3.01 -15.54 -5.25
N LEU A 52 -3.09 -14.71 -4.22
CA LEU A 52 -2.70 -15.08 -2.86
C LEU A 52 -3.90 -15.58 -2.06
N ASN A 53 -3.71 -16.67 -1.34
CA ASN A 53 -4.64 -17.09 -0.30
C ASN A 53 -4.26 -16.42 1.01
N TYR A 54 -5.12 -15.53 1.52
CA TYR A 54 -4.87 -14.76 2.73
C TYR A 54 -6.13 -14.60 3.58
N GLU A 55 -5.93 -14.41 4.88
CA GLU A 55 -6.97 -13.95 5.81
C GLU A 55 -6.86 -12.43 6.00
N HIS A 56 -7.97 -11.70 5.94
CA HIS A 56 -7.99 -10.24 6.11
C HIS A 56 -8.44 -9.85 7.51
N ARG A 57 -7.60 -9.07 8.20
CA ARG A 57 -7.89 -8.41 9.47
C ARG A 57 -8.02 -6.91 9.23
N SER A 58 -9.19 -6.34 9.49
CA SER A 58 -9.42 -4.90 9.34
C SER A 58 -8.89 -4.14 10.56
N CYS A 59 -7.61 -3.80 10.54
CA CYS A 59 -6.91 -3.14 11.65
C CYS A 59 -6.25 -1.84 11.20
N GLN A 60 -6.37 -0.80 12.01
CA GLN A 60 -5.67 0.46 11.78
C GLN A 60 -4.42 0.51 12.65
N TRP A 61 -3.24 0.53 12.03
CA TRP A 61 -1.95 0.51 12.75
C TRP A 61 -1.22 1.86 12.73
N ASP A 62 -1.67 2.78 11.87
CA ASP A 62 -1.21 4.15 11.77
C ASP A 62 -2.31 5.03 11.18
N VAL A 63 -2.02 6.32 11.08
CA VAL A 63 -2.83 7.27 10.31
C VAL A 63 -2.04 7.89 9.15
N GLY A 64 -0.74 7.62 9.07
CA GLY A 64 0.18 8.32 8.17
C GLY A 64 0.09 9.83 8.38
N VAL A 65 -0.14 10.57 7.29
CA VAL A 65 -0.46 11.99 7.34
C VAL A 65 -1.89 12.18 6.83
N VAL A 66 -2.73 12.88 7.59
CA VAL A 66 -4.04 13.28 7.09
C VAL A 66 -3.83 14.30 5.98
N GLN A 67 -4.43 14.06 4.82
CA GLN A 67 -4.28 14.93 3.66
C GLN A 67 -5.39 15.98 3.64
N ALA A 68 -5.01 17.24 3.40
CA ALA A 68 -5.97 18.33 3.17
C ALA A 68 -6.57 18.24 1.75
N ASP A 69 -5.75 17.82 0.78
CA ASP A 69 -6.13 17.57 -0.61
C ASP A 69 -5.16 16.55 -1.27
N ALA A 70 -5.21 16.38 -2.60
CA ALA A 70 -4.36 15.41 -3.31
C ALA A 70 -2.84 15.61 -3.09
N LEU A 71 -2.43 16.82 -2.73
CA LEU A 71 -1.04 17.25 -2.58
C LEU A 71 -0.70 17.83 -1.19
N GLY A 72 -1.68 18.37 -0.46
CA GLY A 72 -1.49 19.02 0.84
C GLY A 72 -1.63 18.09 2.05
N SER A 73 -0.86 18.37 3.10
CA SER A 73 -0.96 17.74 4.43
C SER A 73 -1.76 18.61 5.41
N ASP A 74 -2.44 17.97 6.36
CA ASP A 74 -3.12 18.60 7.49
C ASP A 74 -2.50 18.10 8.82
N PRO A 75 -1.49 18.82 9.37
CA PRO A 75 -0.83 18.42 10.61
C PRO A 75 -1.76 18.38 11.83
N GLU A 76 -2.70 19.31 11.95
CA GLU A 76 -3.62 19.37 13.09
C GLU A 76 -4.58 18.17 13.08
N ALA A 77 -5.16 17.85 11.92
CA ALA A 77 -5.99 16.67 11.78
C ALA A 77 -5.18 15.38 11.98
N THR A 78 -3.90 15.38 11.59
CA THR A 78 -2.98 14.24 11.81
C THR A 78 -2.79 13.98 13.30
N VAL A 79 -2.53 15.01 14.10
CA VAL A 79 -2.38 14.89 15.56
C VAL A 79 -3.64 14.32 16.19
N GLN A 80 -4.81 14.87 15.85
CA GLN A 80 -6.08 14.37 16.39
C GLN A 80 -6.35 12.91 15.99
N ALA A 81 -5.96 12.50 14.78
CA ALA A 81 -6.09 11.13 14.32
C ALA A 81 -5.14 10.19 15.07
N LEU A 82 -3.90 10.61 15.33
CA LEU A 82 -2.91 9.88 16.13
C LEU A 82 -3.38 9.69 17.57
N GLU A 83 -3.91 10.74 18.22
CA GLU A 83 -4.45 10.68 19.58
C GLU A 83 -5.61 9.68 19.69
N ARG A 84 -6.55 9.72 18.74
CA ARG A 84 -7.66 8.75 18.68
C ARG A 84 -7.17 7.32 18.47
N LEU A 85 -6.20 7.14 17.58
CA LEU A 85 -5.61 5.82 17.32
C LEU A 85 -4.93 5.27 18.58
N GLU A 86 -4.12 6.07 19.27
CA GLU A 86 -3.40 5.66 20.49
C GLU A 86 -4.36 5.20 21.61
N GLN A 87 -5.54 5.81 21.71
CA GLN A 87 -6.58 5.36 22.65
C GLN A 87 -7.16 3.98 22.30
N GLN A 88 -7.22 3.63 21.01
CA GLN A 88 -7.80 2.39 20.50
C GLN A 88 -6.79 1.24 20.44
N LEU A 89 -5.50 1.56 20.24
CA LEU A 89 -4.44 0.58 20.00
C LEU A 89 -4.34 -0.50 21.08
N PRO A 90 -4.39 -0.22 22.40
CA PRO A 90 -4.25 -1.28 23.42
C PRO A 90 -5.29 -2.38 23.27
N GLN A 91 -6.56 -2.02 23.02
CA GLN A 91 -7.63 -3.00 22.82
C GLN A 91 -7.46 -3.76 21.50
N GLN A 92 -7.11 -3.06 20.41
CA GLN A 92 -6.89 -3.69 19.11
C GLN A 92 -5.72 -4.68 19.17
N ILE A 93 -4.59 -4.29 19.78
CA ILE A 93 -3.41 -5.15 19.92
C ILE A 93 -3.76 -6.42 20.68
N GLU A 94 -4.46 -6.33 21.81
CA GLU A 94 -4.82 -7.51 22.58
C GLU A 94 -5.81 -8.42 21.83
N ALA A 95 -6.79 -7.85 21.13
CA ALA A 95 -7.74 -8.61 20.32
C ALA A 95 -7.05 -9.35 19.17
N GLU A 96 -6.18 -8.66 18.42
CA GLU A 96 -5.47 -9.24 17.29
C GLU A 96 -4.40 -10.24 17.73
N ALA A 97 -3.71 -10.00 18.85
CA ALA A 97 -2.75 -10.94 19.40
C ALA A 97 -3.42 -12.28 19.76
N ARG A 98 -4.55 -12.25 20.48
CA ARG A 98 -5.32 -13.46 20.82
C ARG A 98 -5.82 -14.20 19.58
N TRP A 99 -6.33 -13.45 18.60
CA TRP A 99 -6.80 -14.04 17.35
C TRP A 99 -5.65 -14.73 16.60
N LEU A 100 -4.49 -14.08 16.51
CA LEU A 100 -3.30 -14.61 15.85
C LEU A 100 -2.74 -15.84 16.56
N GLU A 101 -2.68 -15.84 17.90
CA GLU A 101 -2.27 -16.99 18.71
C GLU A 101 -3.18 -18.20 18.47
N HIS A 102 -4.48 -17.99 18.33
CA HIS A 102 -5.46 -19.04 18.04
C HIS A 102 -5.41 -19.52 16.58
N TRP A 103 -5.19 -18.62 15.63
CA TRP A 103 -5.20 -18.90 14.19
C TRP A 103 -3.93 -19.61 13.68
N ARG A 104 -2.80 -19.35 14.34
CA ARG A 104 -1.50 -19.95 14.03
C ARG A 104 -1.57 -21.46 14.25
N GLN A 105 -0.97 -22.24 13.34
CA GLN A 105 -0.83 -23.69 13.55
C GLN A 105 0.26 -23.99 14.58
N ALA A 106 0.09 -25.09 15.33
CA ALA A 106 1.08 -25.53 16.32
C ALA A 106 2.47 -25.67 15.67
N HIS A 107 3.48 -25.06 16.29
CA HIS A 107 4.87 -25.03 15.83
C HIS A 107 5.12 -24.37 14.46
N GLU A 108 4.13 -23.70 13.85
CA GLU A 108 4.34 -22.99 12.59
C GLU A 108 5.29 -21.80 12.78
N PRO A 109 6.39 -21.66 12.01
CA PRO A 109 7.24 -20.47 12.08
C PRO A 109 6.45 -19.22 11.69
N VAL A 110 6.67 -18.09 12.37
CA VAL A 110 5.94 -16.84 12.13
C VAL A 110 6.90 -15.68 11.91
N VAL A 111 6.51 -14.75 11.07
CA VAL A 111 7.12 -13.42 10.97
C VAL A 111 6.05 -12.36 10.74
N ILE A 112 6.21 -11.22 11.42
CA ILE A 112 5.45 -10.00 11.14
C ILE A 112 6.26 -9.18 10.15
N VAL A 113 5.64 -8.81 9.03
CA VAL A 113 6.20 -7.88 8.05
C VAL A 113 5.38 -6.61 8.11
N ALA A 114 5.98 -5.51 8.55
CA ALA A 114 5.27 -4.25 8.75
C ALA A 114 5.66 -3.24 7.68
N ASP A 115 4.66 -2.76 6.95
CA ASP A 115 4.79 -1.73 5.92
C ASP A 115 4.81 -0.31 6.52
N VAL A 116 5.73 -0.15 7.47
CA VAL A 116 6.04 1.02 8.29
C VAL A 116 5.00 1.58 9.28
N PRO A 117 3.85 0.94 9.65
CA PRO A 117 3.09 1.45 10.78
C PRO A 117 3.82 1.17 12.12
N PRO A 118 4.17 2.19 12.93
CA PRO A 118 4.95 2.01 14.16
C PRO A 118 4.29 1.04 15.15
N ALA A 119 2.96 1.07 15.25
CA ALA A 119 2.22 0.24 16.20
C ALA A 119 2.38 -1.28 15.96
N ALA A 120 2.84 -1.71 14.78
CA ALA A 120 3.17 -3.11 14.54
C ALA A 120 4.29 -3.62 15.45
N ALA A 121 5.18 -2.74 15.94
CA ALA A 121 6.19 -3.07 16.95
C ALA A 121 5.56 -3.58 18.24
N ARG A 122 4.48 -2.94 18.67
CA ARG A 122 3.78 -3.26 19.92
C ARG A 122 3.01 -4.58 19.79
N LEU A 123 2.43 -4.87 18.61
CA LEU A 123 1.86 -6.19 18.32
C LEU A 123 2.94 -7.29 18.36
N ALA A 124 4.08 -7.06 17.72
CA ALA A 124 5.18 -8.02 17.68
C ALA A 124 5.73 -8.31 19.09
N GLU A 125 5.90 -7.27 19.91
CA GLU A 125 6.31 -7.37 21.31
C GLU A 125 5.29 -8.17 22.12
N ARG A 126 3.99 -7.87 21.99
CA ARG A 126 2.90 -8.60 22.67
C ARG A 126 2.87 -10.09 22.31
N LEU A 127 3.21 -10.43 21.07
CA LEU A 127 3.24 -11.82 20.59
C LEU A 127 4.58 -12.53 20.82
N GLY A 128 5.65 -11.79 21.11
CA GLY A 128 7.02 -12.30 21.09
C GLY A 128 7.44 -12.82 19.70
N TRP A 129 6.90 -12.25 18.62
CA TRP A 129 7.15 -12.70 17.24
C TRP A 129 8.18 -11.80 16.54
N PRO A 130 8.97 -12.34 15.59
CA PRO A 130 9.95 -11.54 14.87
C PRO A 130 9.29 -10.52 13.96
N LEU A 131 9.86 -9.30 13.93
CA LEU A 131 9.36 -8.17 13.15
C LEU A 131 10.39 -7.74 12.11
N LEU A 132 9.98 -7.76 10.85
CA LEU A 132 10.70 -7.16 9.73
C LEU A 132 9.96 -5.90 9.28
N TRP A 133 10.66 -4.78 9.19
CA TRP A 133 10.12 -3.59 8.55
C TRP A 133 10.27 -3.70 7.03
N HIS A 134 9.34 -3.11 6.30
CA HIS A 134 9.36 -3.01 4.85
C HIS A 134 8.98 -1.59 4.43
N GLY A 135 9.85 -0.89 3.71
CA GLY A 135 9.54 0.46 3.23
C GLY A 135 10.75 1.25 2.77
N ASN A 136 10.47 2.44 2.25
CA ASN A 136 11.46 3.43 1.81
C ASN A 136 11.45 4.70 2.69
N PHE A 137 10.53 4.83 3.64
CA PHE A 137 10.48 5.92 4.61
C PHE A 137 9.70 5.47 5.84
N GLY A 138 9.90 6.13 6.98
CA GLY A 138 9.07 5.98 8.17
C GLY A 138 8.37 7.27 8.55
N TRP A 139 7.30 7.14 9.33
CA TRP A 139 6.57 8.29 9.85
C TRP A 139 7.40 9.13 10.82
N ASP A 140 8.45 8.58 11.42
CA ASP A 140 9.42 9.31 12.23
C ASP A 140 10.03 10.49 11.46
N SER A 141 10.52 10.23 10.24
CA SER A 141 11.09 11.27 9.37
C SER A 141 10.04 12.29 8.93
N ILE A 142 8.87 11.82 8.51
CA ILE A 142 7.78 12.67 8.01
C ILE A 142 7.24 13.59 9.11
N TYR A 143 6.99 13.05 10.30
CA TYR A 143 6.50 13.81 11.44
C TYR A 143 7.55 14.80 11.97
N ALA A 144 8.83 14.45 11.93
CA ALA A 144 9.90 15.38 12.29
C ALA A 144 9.98 16.58 11.34
N ASP A 145 9.84 16.36 10.03
CA ASP A 145 9.87 17.43 9.03
C ASP A 145 8.63 18.35 9.12
N LEU A 146 7.46 17.79 9.44
CA LEU A 146 6.24 18.57 9.68
C LEU A 146 6.32 19.39 10.97
N GLY A 147 7.10 18.93 11.95
CA GLY A 147 7.43 19.65 13.18
C GLY A 147 6.23 19.92 14.10
N GLY A 148 6.39 20.92 14.98
CA GLY A 148 5.35 21.32 15.93
C GLY A 148 4.90 20.15 16.83
N PRO A 149 3.58 19.95 17.04
CA PRO A 149 3.07 18.85 17.86
C PRO A 149 3.39 17.45 17.33
N LEU A 150 3.76 17.31 16.04
CA LEU A 150 4.16 16.02 15.46
C LEU A 150 5.57 15.58 15.89
N GLN A 151 6.37 16.46 16.51
CA GLN A 151 7.72 16.12 16.95
C GLN A 151 7.73 14.99 18.00
N GLU A 152 6.75 14.96 18.91
CA GLU A 152 6.63 13.89 19.92
C GLU A 152 6.24 12.57 19.26
N TRP A 153 5.34 12.62 18.28
CA TRP A 153 4.95 11.45 17.48
C TRP A 153 6.10 10.92 16.62
N ALA A 154 6.97 11.80 16.12
CA ALA A 154 8.19 11.40 15.43
C ALA A 154 9.12 10.59 16.35
N GLN A 155 9.34 11.07 17.58
CA GLN A 155 10.17 10.39 18.58
C GLN A 155 9.57 9.05 19.02
N SER A 156 8.25 9.02 19.25
CA SER A 156 7.52 7.79 19.57
C SER A 156 7.59 6.76 18.44
N SER A 157 7.41 7.20 17.20
CA SER A 157 7.53 6.34 16.01
C SER A 157 8.94 5.77 15.88
N LEU A 158 9.97 6.60 16.07
CA LEU A 158 11.37 6.16 16.05
C LEU A 158 11.66 5.12 17.15
N ALA A 159 11.12 5.31 18.35
CA ALA A 159 11.27 4.36 19.45
C ALA A 159 10.61 3.01 19.12
N ASP A 160 9.48 3.00 18.42
CA ASP A 160 8.82 1.78 17.94
C ASP A 160 9.60 1.12 16.78
N TYR A 161 10.13 1.89 15.83
CA TYR A 161 10.94 1.34 14.73
C TYR A 161 12.21 0.63 15.21
N ARG A 162 12.86 1.15 16.27
CA ARG A 162 14.03 0.54 16.92
C ARG A 162 13.77 -0.86 17.51
N ARG A 163 12.50 -1.27 17.68
CA ARG A 163 12.14 -2.60 18.21
C ARG A 163 12.08 -3.70 17.13
N GLY A 164 12.21 -3.34 15.85
CA GLY A 164 12.26 -4.32 14.76
C GLY A 164 13.60 -5.04 14.66
N GLN A 165 13.62 -6.17 13.96
CA GLN A 165 14.85 -6.97 13.80
C GLN A 165 15.67 -6.54 12.59
N THR A 166 15.01 -6.14 11.51
CA THR A 166 15.66 -5.74 10.25
C THR A 166 14.71 -4.88 9.45
N LEU A 167 15.26 -3.90 8.73
CA LEU A 167 14.55 -3.15 7.70
C LEU A 167 14.88 -3.71 6.32
N LEU A 168 13.86 -4.24 5.65
CA LEU A 168 13.85 -4.52 4.21
C LEU A 168 13.63 -3.20 3.46
N ARG A 169 14.73 -2.52 3.12
CA ARG A 169 14.70 -1.16 2.59
C ARG A 169 14.48 -1.14 1.08
N CYS A 170 13.35 -0.58 0.68
CA CYS A 170 13.04 -0.28 -0.71
C CYS A 170 13.93 0.85 -1.28
N PRO A 171 14.16 0.93 -2.61
CA PRO A 171 14.83 2.07 -3.26
C PRO A 171 14.09 3.40 -3.06
N PHE A 172 14.72 4.50 -3.47
CA PHE A 172 14.19 5.87 -3.33
C PHE A 172 13.82 6.20 -1.87
N ALA A 173 14.75 5.85 -0.97
CA ALA A 173 14.52 5.92 0.46
C ALA A 173 14.87 7.29 1.06
N LEU A 174 14.00 7.76 1.95
CA LEU A 174 14.31 8.82 2.91
C LEU A 174 15.23 8.27 4.02
N PRO A 175 15.89 9.15 4.80
CA PRO A 175 16.62 8.73 5.99
C PRO A 175 15.71 7.93 6.94
N MET A 176 16.21 6.78 7.40
CA MET A 176 15.54 5.90 8.37
C MET A 176 16.54 5.54 9.47
N PRO A 177 16.80 6.46 10.43
CA PRO A 177 17.85 6.33 11.45
C PRO A 177 17.39 5.41 12.60
N TRP A 178 16.88 4.23 12.26
CA TRP A 178 16.21 3.33 13.21
C TRP A 178 17.16 2.41 13.96
N ASP A 179 18.47 2.48 13.70
CA ASP A 179 19.51 1.68 14.35
C ASP A 179 19.27 0.15 14.31
N VAL A 180 18.58 -0.33 13.26
CA VAL A 180 18.37 -1.75 12.98
C VAL A 180 19.18 -2.18 11.75
N PRO A 181 19.56 -3.48 11.64
CA PRO A 181 20.13 -4.03 10.42
C PRO A 181 19.28 -3.70 9.19
N VAL A 182 19.93 -3.38 8.07
CA VAL A 182 19.26 -3.02 6.82
C VAL A 182 19.60 -4.03 5.73
N GLN A 183 18.57 -4.63 5.16
CA GLN A 183 18.67 -5.42 3.94
C GLN A 183 18.08 -4.61 2.78
N PRO A 184 18.89 -4.11 1.84
CA PRO A 184 18.35 -3.41 0.69
C PRO A 184 17.59 -4.39 -0.22
N LEU A 185 16.45 -3.93 -0.73
CA LEU A 185 15.67 -4.60 -1.77
C LEU A 185 15.85 -3.88 -3.11
N GLY A 186 15.66 -4.63 -4.20
CA GLY A 186 15.47 -4.05 -5.53
C GLY A 186 14.10 -3.38 -5.66
N LEU A 187 13.83 -2.80 -6.83
CA LEU A 187 12.50 -2.26 -7.13
C LEU A 187 11.50 -3.41 -7.27
N GLY A 188 10.68 -3.61 -6.24
CA GLY A 188 9.60 -4.59 -6.26
C GLY A 188 8.40 -4.06 -7.03
N ALA A 189 8.01 -4.76 -8.09
CA ALA A 189 6.80 -4.49 -8.88
C ALA A 189 5.99 -5.78 -9.06
N SER A 190 4.67 -5.66 -9.05
CA SER A 190 3.81 -6.76 -9.49
C SER A 190 3.94 -6.95 -11.01
N GLU A 191 3.87 -8.19 -11.47
CA GLU A 191 3.83 -8.47 -12.91
C GLU A 191 2.39 -8.39 -13.44
N PRO A 192 2.18 -7.92 -14.68
CA PRO A 192 0.89 -8.03 -15.36
C PRO A 192 0.43 -9.49 -15.41
N ARG A 193 -0.84 -9.76 -15.09
CA ARG A 193 -1.39 -11.14 -15.12
C ARG A 193 -1.70 -11.66 -16.51
N PHE A 194 -1.87 -10.76 -17.46
CA PHE A 194 -2.41 -11.06 -18.76
C PHE A 194 -1.46 -10.58 -19.85
N GLN A 195 -1.46 -11.30 -20.97
CA GLN A 195 -0.81 -10.80 -22.18
C GLN A 195 -1.52 -9.52 -22.65
N PRO A 196 -0.77 -8.49 -23.11
CA PRO A 196 -1.37 -7.23 -23.53
C PRO A 196 -2.48 -7.41 -24.57
N GLU A 197 -2.30 -8.32 -25.53
CA GLU A 197 -3.26 -8.58 -26.61
C GLU A 197 -4.62 -9.05 -26.06
N CYS A 198 -4.61 -9.94 -25.05
CA CYS A 198 -5.84 -10.44 -24.42
C CYS A 198 -6.61 -9.32 -23.71
N ILE A 199 -5.90 -8.41 -23.03
CA ILE A 199 -6.54 -7.27 -22.37
C ILE A 199 -7.03 -6.26 -23.40
N ALA A 200 -6.26 -6.03 -24.47
CA ALA A 200 -6.68 -5.13 -25.53
C ALA A 200 -7.97 -5.61 -26.19
N GLU A 201 -8.07 -6.91 -26.51
CA GLU A 201 -9.30 -7.50 -27.02
C GLU A 201 -10.46 -7.37 -26.03
N ARG A 202 -10.22 -7.71 -24.76
CA ARG A 202 -11.25 -7.64 -23.70
C ARG A 202 -11.80 -6.23 -23.51
N LEU A 203 -10.95 -5.21 -23.58
CA LEU A 203 -11.34 -3.80 -23.44
C LEU A 203 -11.80 -3.18 -24.77
N ASN A 204 -11.81 -3.94 -25.86
CA ASN A 204 -11.97 -3.43 -27.23
C ASN A 204 -11.01 -2.25 -27.51
N TRP A 205 -9.80 -2.33 -26.97
CA TRP A 205 -8.75 -1.33 -27.05
C TRP A 205 -8.04 -1.40 -28.40
N ARG A 206 -8.52 -0.61 -29.35
CA ARG A 206 -8.01 -0.57 -30.74
C ARG A 206 -7.05 0.58 -31.02
N GLY A 207 -6.73 1.38 -30.00
CA GLY A 207 -5.86 2.55 -30.14
C GLY A 207 -4.42 2.20 -30.45
N LEU A 208 -3.77 3.09 -31.19
CA LEU A 208 -2.32 3.06 -31.32
C LEU A 208 -1.71 3.36 -29.94
N ARG A 209 -0.89 2.45 -29.40
CA ARG A 209 -0.19 2.61 -28.11
C ARG A 209 0.44 4.00 -27.97
N GLN A 210 0.94 4.60 -29.06
CA GLN A 210 1.59 5.91 -29.04
C GLN A 210 0.73 7.06 -28.50
N ARG A 211 -0.61 6.99 -28.58
CA ARG A 211 -1.55 8.01 -28.10
C ARG A 211 -2.52 7.43 -27.08
N SER A 212 -1.98 6.76 -26.07
CA SER A 212 -2.78 6.14 -25.02
C SER A 212 -2.22 6.43 -23.64
N ALA A 213 -3.09 6.77 -22.71
CA ALA A 213 -2.69 7.07 -21.35
C ALA A 213 -3.54 6.34 -20.31
N LEU A 214 -2.89 5.89 -19.23
CA LEU A 214 -3.56 5.43 -18.02
C LEU A 214 -3.61 6.58 -17.01
N LEU A 215 -4.80 6.95 -16.55
CA LEU A 215 -4.99 7.92 -15.47
C LEU A 215 -5.25 7.17 -14.17
N CYS A 216 -4.30 7.26 -13.24
CA CYS A 216 -4.37 6.59 -11.95
C CYS A 216 -3.80 7.48 -10.84
N PHE A 217 -4.67 8.09 -10.03
CA PHE A 217 -4.27 9.01 -8.94
C PHE A 217 -4.42 8.39 -7.54
N GLY A 218 -4.33 7.06 -7.42
CA GLY A 218 -4.43 6.37 -6.13
C GLY A 218 -5.82 6.46 -5.49
N GLY A 219 -5.88 6.30 -4.16
CA GLY A 219 -7.14 6.15 -3.42
C GLY A 219 -7.96 7.43 -3.24
N LEU A 220 -7.30 8.60 -3.18
CA LEU A 220 -7.99 9.90 -3.09
C LEU A 220 -8.39 10.46 -4.46
N GLY A 221 -7.79 9.94 -5.53
CA GLY A 221 -8.05 10.41 -6.89
C GLY A 221 -7.55 11.84 -7.15
N LEU A 222 -7.97 12.37 -8.29
CA LEU A 222 -7.84 13.78 -8.65
C LEU A 222 -9.20 14.18 -9.26
N PRO A 223 -9.88 15.24 -8.77
CA PRO A 223 -11.12 15.69 -9.36
C PRO A 223 -10.81 16.24 -10.76
N LEU A 224 -11.24 15.51 -11.77
CA LEU A 224 -11.03 15.82 -13.17
C LEU A 224 -12.38 15.80 -13.88
N GLU A 225 -12.61 16.81 -14.72
CA GLU A 225 -13.81 16.89 -15.56
C GLU A 225 -13.62 16.04 -16.83
N PRO A 226 -14.62 15.24 -17.25
CA PRO A 226 -14.54 14.44 -18.47
C PRO A 226 -14.20 15.27 -19.73
N ALA A 227 -14.64 16.54 -19.77
CA ALA A 227 -14.35 17.47 -20.86
C ALA A 227 -12.85 17.68 -21.09
N LEU A 228 -12.01 17.54 -20.05
CA LEU A 228 -10.56 17.63 -20.20
C LEU A 228 -10.04 16.52 -21.11
N LEU A 229 -10.54 15.29 -20.97
CA LEU A 229 -10.12 14.16 -21.81
C LEU A 229 -10.60 14.35 -23.26
N GLN A 230 -11.80 14.90 -23.44
CA GLN A 230 -12.37 15.18 -24.77
C GLN A 230 -11.58 16.24 -25.55
N SER A 231 -10.83 17.12 -24.86
CA SER A 231 -9.93 18.08 -25.54
C SER A 231 -8.74 17.44 -26.24
N TRP A 232 -8.52 16.12 -26.05
CA TRP A 232 -7.51 15.31 -26.71
C TRP A 232 -8.16 14.21 -27.56
N PRO A 233 -8.87 14.55 -28.66
CA PRO A 233 -9.67 13.59 -29.43
C PRO A 233 -8.82 12.49 -30.09
N ASP A 234 -7.55 12.77 -30.29
CA ASP A 234 -6.55 11.87 -30.85
C ASP A 234 -5.97 10.87 -29.83
N TRP A 235 -6.33 11.01 -28.55
CA TRP A 235 -5.87 10.17 -27.45
C TRP A 235 -6.99 9.28 -26.92
N GLN A 236 -6.60 8.11 -26.42
CA GLN A 236 -7.47 7.23 -25.65
C GLN A 236 -6.98 7.11 -24.21
N PHE A 237 -7.92 7.04 -23.27
CA PHE A 237 -7.64 7.03 -21.84
C PHE A 237 -8.19 5.79 -21.15
N LEU A 238 -7.36 5.09 -20.40
CA LEU A 238 -7.81 4.13 -19.37
C LEU A 238 -7.94 4.89 -18.05
N VAL A 239 -9.09 4.78 -17.40
CA VAL A 239 -9.40 5.52 -16.18
C VAL A 239 -9.84 4.59 -15.06
N VAL A 240 -9.36 4.84 -13.84
CA VAL A 240 -9.81 4.10 -12.64
C VAL A 240 -11.00 4.74 -11.93
N ASN A 241 -11.40 5.95 -12.37
CA ASN A 241 -12.59 6.67 -11.91
C ASN A 241 -13.69 6.54 -12.96
N GLU A 242 -14.80 5.88 -12.60
CA GLU A 242 -15.96 5.67 -13.48
C GLU A 242 -16.53 6.98 -14.04
N ALA A 243 -16.52 8.05 -13.25
CA ALA A 243 -17.05 9.35 -13.68
C ALA A 243 -16.34 9.90 -14.92
N LEU A 244 -15.05 9.59 -15.11
CA LEU A 244 -14.27 10.01 -16.27
C LEU A 244 -14.63 9.26 -17.55
N ALA A 245 -15.24 8.07 -17.44
CA ALA A 245 -15.69 7.29 -18.59
C ALA A 245 -16.96 7.85 -19.26
N GLN A 246 -17.46 9.00 -18.79
CA GLN A 246 -18.40 9.82 -19.55
C GLN A 246 -17.74 10.47 -20.78
N ALA A 247 -16.40 10.59 -20.81
CA ALA A 247 -15.68 11.03 -21.99
C ALA A 247 -15.67 9.92 -23.05
N ALA A 248 -16.03 10.24 -24.30
CA ALA A 248 -16.13 9.26 -25.39
C ALA A 248 -14.81 8.54 -25.72
N ASN A 249 -13.68 9.14 -25.34
CA ASN A 249 -12.34 8.59 -25.51
C ASN A 249 -11.73 8.02 -24.22
N ALA A 250 -12.55 7.78 -23.19
CA ALA A 250 -12.14 7.15 -21.94
C ALA A 250 -12.82 5.79 -21.76
N THR A 251 -12.09 4.81 -21.22
CA THR A 251 -12.58 3.48 -20.88
C THR A 251 -12.33 3.24 -19.40
N TRP A 252 -13.40 2.97 -18.66
CA TRP A 252 -13.33 2.64 -17.25
C TRP A 252 -12.72 1.25 -17.04
N LEU A 253 -11.73 1.18 -16.16
CA LEU A 253 -11.10 -0.07 -15.79
C LEU A 253 -11.95 -0.81 -14.75
N ALA A 254 -12.51 -1.95 -15.16
CA ALA A 254 -13.30 -2.82 -14.28
C ALA A 254 -12.51 -3.26 -13.03
N GLU A 255 -13.24 -3.52 -11.93
CA GLU A 255 -12.64 -3.84 -10.63
C GLU A 255 -11.74 -5.07 -10.60
N ASP A 256 -11.87 -5.99 -11.56
CA ASP A 256 -11.06 -7.20 -11.60
C ASP A 256 -9.70 -7.00 -12.29
N LEU A 257 -9.46 -5.85 -12.94
CA LEU A 257 -8.18 -5.49 -13.56
C LEU A 257 -7.39 -4.53 -12.67
N ARG A 258 -6.10 -4.81 -12.49
CA ARG A 258 -5.19 -3.91 -11.78
C ARG A 258 -4.63 -2.87 -12.77
N PRO A 259 -4.27 -1.66 -12.32
CA PRO A 259 -3.56 -0.69 -13.17
C PRO A 259 -2.33 -1.29 -13.88
N VAL A 260 -1.54 -2.11 -13.18
CA VAL A 260 -0.37 -2.79 -13.75
C VAL A 260 -0.72 -3.79 -14.87
N ASP A 261 -1.93 -4.36 -14.86
CA ASP A 261 -2.38 -5.30 -15.90
C ASP A 261 -2.62 -4.58 -17.24
N VAL A 262 -2.82 -3.26 -17.23
CA VAL A 262 -3.13 -2.46 -18.43
C VAL A 262 -2.04 -1.47 -18.82
N MET A 263 -1.07 -1.20 -17.94
CA MET A 263 0.09 -0.35 -18.25
C MET A 263 0.80 -0.70 -19.58
N PRO A 264 0.98 -1.98 -19.96
CA PRO A 264 1.58 -2.33 -21.25
C PRO A 264 0.83 -1.79 -22.48
N LEU A 265 -0.46 -1.51 -22.35
CA LEU A 265 -1.29 -0.95 -23.42
C LEU A 265 -1.10 0.55 -23.62
N CYS A 266 -0.50 1.23 -22.65
CA CYS A 266 -0.36 2.68 -22.64
C CYS A 266 1.04 3.13 -23.10
N SER A 267 1.13 4.33 -23.69
CA SER A 267 2.42 5.02 -23.87
C SER A 267 2.76 5.90 -22.66
N VAL A 268 1.75 6.38 -21.94
CA VAL A 268 1.92 7.29 -20.80
C VAL A 268 1.12 6.82 -19.59
N VAL A 269 1.68 6.97 -18.39
CA VAL A 269 0.94 6.85 -17.14
C VAL A 269 0.88 8.23 -16.50
N ILE A 270 -0.33 8.76 -16.32
CA ILE A 270 -0.60 10.03 -15.67
C ILE A 270 -1.05 9.73 -14.24
N THR A 271 -0.21 10.12 -13.28
CA THR A 271 -0.35 9.71 -11.88
C THR A 271 0.25 10.73 -10.93
N LYS A 272 0.00 10.55 -9.63
CA LYS A 272 0.83 11.12 -8.57
C LYS A 272 2.16 10.33 -8.52
N PRO A 273 3.33 10.98 -8.40
CA PRO A 273 4.63 10.31 -8.37
C PRO A 273 4.86 9.57 -7.03
N GLY A 274 4.03 8.56 -6.76
CA GLY A 274 4.16 7.67 -5.61
C GLY A 274 5.11 6.51 -5.92
N TYR A 275 5.73 5.95 -4.88
CA TYR A 275 6.70 4.86 -5.00
C TYR A 275 6.20 3.62 -5.76
N SER A 276 4.88 3.34 -5.71
CA SER A 276 4.28 2.13 -6.26
C SER A 276 3.54 2.32 -7.59
N THR A 277 3.71 3.48 -8.23
CA THR A 277 3.25 3.68 -9.61
C THR A 277 4.31 3.24 -10.58
#